data_AF-A0A0M2HUA3-F1
#
_entry.id   AF-A0A0M2HUA3-F1
#
_cell.length_a   1.000
_cell.length_b   1.000
_cell.length_c   1.000
_cell.angle_alpha   90.00
_cell.angle_beta   90.00
_cell.angle_gamma   90.00
#
_symmetry.space_group_name_H-M   'P 1'
#
loop_
_entity.id
_entity.type
_entity.pdbx_description
1 polymer ?
#
loop_
_entity_poly.entity_id
_entity_poly.type
_entity_poly.pdbx_seq_one_letter_code
_entity_poly.pdbx_strand_id
1 'polypeptide(L)'
;MTRPLTNWHADQADRLTPGERAADRMRNGMGSWRFIAAFVLFMIVWAVINLTALSWDPYPYILLNLFLSMLAGLQGAILLIAAKRQDAIAAALAQHDYETNLAAKREIEELMAINREQLEILRDLRALGIAPAAPDRP
;
A
#
# COMPACT_ATOMS: atom_id res chain seq x y z
N MET A 1 25.61 -11.64 14.46
CA MET A 1 24.24 -12.21 14.33
C MET A 1 23.53 -11.50 13.19
N THR A 2 23.71 -11.97 11.97
CA THR A 2 23.04 -11.46 10.77
C THR A 2 21.70 -12.19 10.63
N ARG A 3 20.61 -11.56 11.08
CA ARG A 3 19.26 -12.05 10.75
C ARG A 3 19.12 -11.97 9.23
N PRO A 4 18.80 -13.08 8.53
CA PRO A 4 18.50 -13.00 7.12
C PRO A 4 17.27 -12.09 6.94
N LEU A 5 17.36 -11.13 6.01
CA LEU A 5 16.23 -10.36 5.54
C LEU A 5 15.39 -11.28 4.63
N THR A 6 14.76 -12.29 5.20
CA THR A 6 13.77 -13.08 4.48
C THR A 6 12.60 -12.15 4.19
N ASN A 7 12.37 -11.90 2.91
CA ASN A 7 11.20 -11.18 2.44
C ASN A 7 9.96 -12.02 2.76
N TRP A 8 9.25 -11.68 3.82
CA TRP A 8 7.97 -12.31 4.19
C TRP A 8 6.94 -12.31 3.04
N HIS A 9 7.17 -11.49 2.01
CA HIS A 9 6.38 -11.41 0.79
C HIS A 9 6.56 -12.61 -0.16
N ALA A 10 7.73 -13.27 -0.19
CA ALA A 10 7.94 -14.41 -1.10
C ALA A 10 7.25 -15.69 -0.60
N ASP A 11 7.18 -15.87 0.73
CA ASP A 11 6.60 -17.06 1.34
C ASP A 11 5.05 -17.04 1.38
N GLN A 12 4.43 -15.86 1.17
CA GLN A 12 2.97 -15.72 1.09
C GLN A 12 2.39 -16.00 -0.29
N ALA A 13 3.18 -15.91 -1.36
CA ALA A 13 2.70 -16.17 -2.73
C ALA A 13 2.25 -17.64 -2.93
N ASP A 14 2.84 -18.57 -2.18
CA ASP A 14 2.52 -20.01 -2.24
C ASP A 14 1.38 -20.43 -1.29
N ARG A 15 0.80 -19.48 -0.54
CA ARG A 15 -0.32 -19.73 0.39
C ARG A 15 -1.62 -19.01 0.04
N LEU A 16 -1.75 -18.45 -1.18
CA LEU A 16 -3.05 -17.93 -1.59
C LEU A 16 -4.05 -19.08 -1.74
N THR A 17 -5.02 -19.10 -0.84
CA THR A 17 -6.19 -19.98 -0.94
C THR A 17 -6.90 -19.74 -2.29
N PRO A 18 -7.60 -20.75 -2.84
CA PRO A 18 -8.35 -20.57 -4.08
C PRO A 18 -9.36 -19.41 -4.00
N GLY A 19 -9.84 -19.08 -2.79
CA GLY A 19 -10.69 -17.91 -2.52
C GLY A 19 -9.98 -16.57 -2.75
N GLU A 20 -8.74 -16.43 -2.28
CA GLU A 20 -7.94 -15.20 -2.47
C GLU A 20 -7.59 -14.97 -3.95
N ARG A 21 -7.30 -16.05 -4.70
CA ARG A 21 -7.09 -15.97 -6.16
C ARG A 21 -8.36 -15.57 -6.93
N ALA A 22 -9.54 -15.96 -6.44
CA ALA A 22 -10.82 -15.54 -7.02
C ALA A 22 -11.13 -14.09 -6.68
N ALA A 23 -10.91 -13.68 -5.42
CA ALA A 23 -11.06 -12.31 -4.95
C ALA A 23 -10.14 -11.34 -5.72
N ASP A 24 -8.90 -11.73 -5.99
CA ASP A 24 -7.97 -10.92 -6.77
C ASP A 24 -8.40 -10.73 -8.24
N ARG A 25 -8.97 -11.78 -8.84
CA ARG A 25 -9.56 -11.69 -10.18
C ARG A 25 -10.80 -10.79 -10.18
N MET A 26 -11.66 -10.90 -9.17
CA MET A 26 -12.83 -10.02 -9.01
C MET A 26 -12.42 -8.57 -8.77
N ARG A 27 -11.43 -8.31 -7.91
CA ARG A 27 -10.86 -6.97 -7.66
C ARG A 27 -10.35 -6.31 -8.93
N ASN A 28 -9.62 -7.06 -9.75
CA ASN A 28 -9.08 -6.54 -11.00
C ASN A 28 -10.15 -6.34 -12.10
N GLY A 29 -11.20 -7.16 -12.12
CA GLY A 29 -12.31 -7.00 -13.07
C GLY A 29 -13.30 -5.89 -12.67
N MET A 30 -13.69 -5.84 -11.40
CA MET A 30 -14.68 -4.90 -10.85
C MET A 30 -14.10 -3.48 -10.70
N GLY A 31 -12.78 -3.34 -10.62
CA GLY A 31 -12.10 -2.06 -10.49
C GLY A 31 -11.87 -1.29 -11.80
N SER A 32 -12.46 -1.70 -12.91
CA SER A 32 -12.25 -1.06 -14.22
C SER A 32 -13.38 -0.09 -14.57
N TRP A 33 -13.03 1.05 -15.15
CA TRP A 33 -13.99 1.99 -15.78
C TRP A 33 -14.90 1.30 -16.81
N ARG A 34 -14.42 0.24 -17.47
CA ARG A 34 -15.21 -0.57 -18.40
C ARG A 34 -16.33 -1.36 -17.71
N PHE A 35 -16.12 -1.82 -16.48
CA PHE A 35 -17.14 -2.54 -15.70
C PHE A 35 -18.28 -1.60 -15.30
N ILE A 36 -17.93 -0.40 -14.83
CA ILE A 36 -18.91 0.65 -14.52
C ILE A 36 -19.74 1.01 -15.76
N ALA A 37 -19.10 1.20 -16.92
CA ALA A 37 -19.80 1.51 -18.17
C ALA A 37 -20.75 0.37 -18.62
N ALA A 38 -20.29 -0.88 -18.55
CA ALA A 38 -21.13 -2.04 -18.89
C ALA A 38 -22.32 -2.20 -17.92
N PHE A 39 -22.11 -1.94 -16.63
CA PHE A 39 -23.16 -1.97 -15.62
C PHE A 39 -24.22 -0.87 -15.84
N VAL A 40 -23.78 0.36 -16.15
CA VAL A 40 -24.68 1.46 -16.52
C VAL A 40 -25.46 1.13 -17.79
N LEU A 41 -24.82 0.56 -18.81
CA LEU A 41 -25.49 0.14 -20.05
C LEU A 41 -26.55 -0.93 -19.78
N PHE A 42 -26.20 -1.96 -19.01
CA PHE A 42 -27.14 -3.01 -18.58
C PHE A 42 -28.33 -2.41 -17.83
N MET A 43 -28.10 -1.40 -16.98
CA MET A 43 -29.17 -0.69 -16.27
C MET A 43 -30.10 0.09 -17.18
N ILE A 44 -29.57 0.79 -18.19
CA ILE A 44 -30.40 1.49 -19.18
C ILE A 44 -31.29 0.48 -19.92
N VAL A 45 -30.72 -0.64 -20.38
CA VAL A 45 -31.47 -1.69 -21.07
C VAL A 45 -32.55 -2.28 -20.16
N TRP A 46 -32.22 -2.58 -18.91
CA TRP A 46 -33.16 -3.14 -17.94
C TRP A 46 -34.28 -2.17 -17.54
N ALA A 47 -33.95 -0.89 -17.37
CA ALA A 47 -34.91 0.17 -17.09
C ALA A 47 -35.90 0.33 -18.25
N VAL A 48 -35.43 0.30 -19.50
CA VAL A 48 -36.29 0.35 -20.70
C VAL A 48 -37.23 -0.86 -20.75
N ILE A 49 -36.73 -2.07 -20.49
CA ILE A 49 -37.55 -3.29 -20.43
C ILE A 49 -38.64 -3.15 -19.36
N ASN A 50 -38.30 -2.72 -18.14
CA ASN A 50 -39.26 -2.56 -17.06
C ASN A 50 -40.27 -1.43 -17.33
N LEU A 51 -39.86 -0.34 -17.98
CA LEU A 51 -40.74 0.77 -18.34
C LEU A 51 -41.81 0.34 -19.35
N THR A 52 -41.50 -0.62 -20.23
CA THR A 52 -42.46 -1.18 -21.19
C THR A 52 -43.38 -2.27 -20.61
N ALA A 53 -43.08 -2.80 -19.41
CA ALA A 53 -43.71 -3.99 -18.85
C ALA A 53 -44.86 -3.74 -17.84
N LEU A 54 -45.56 -2.61 -17.95
CA LEU A 54 -46.83 -2.26 -17.27
C LEU A 54 -46.71 -1.50 -15.93
N SER A 55 -47.44 -0.36 -15.90
CA SER A 55 -47.74 0.57 -14.79
C SER A 55 -46.57 1.33 -14.16
N TRP A 56 -46.60 2.65 -14.35
CA TRP A 56 -45.78 3.64 -13.63
C TRP A 56 -45.93 3.46 -12.11
N ASP A 57 -44.98 2.73 -11.54
CA ASP A 57 -44.64 2.49 -10.12
C ASP A 57 -45.81 2.39 -9.10
N PRO A 58 -46.73 1.41 -9.22
CA PRO A 58 -47.55 0.98 -8.10
C PRO A 58 -46.71 0.24 -7.04
N TYR A 59 -47.11 0.34 -5.77
CA TYR A 59 -46.52 -0.40 -4.65
C TYR A 59 -46.36 -1.89 -4.97
N PRO A 60 -45.21 -2.54 -4.72
CA PRO A 60 -44.01 -2.07 -4.03
C PRO A 60 -42.98 -1.52 -5.03
N TYR A 61 -42.50 -0.30 -4.80
CA TYR A 61 -41.66 0.47 -5.73
C TYR A 61 -40.44 -0.30 -6.28
N ILE A 62 -40.63 -1.06 -7.35
CA ILE A 62 -39.64 -2.04 -7.86
C ILE A 62 -38.44 -1.28 -8.43
N LEU A 63 -38.72 -0.14 -9.07
CA LEU A 63 -37.72 0.73 -9.69
C LEU A 63 -36.87 1.44 -8.63
N LEU A 64 -37.51 1.95 -7.58
CA LEU A 64 -36.80 2.61 -6.47
C LEU A 64 -35.88 1.63 -5.72
N ASN A 65 -36.39 0.43 -5.38
CA ASN A 65 -35.59 -0.58 -4.68
C ASN A 65 -34.43 -1.09 -5.53
N LEU A 66 -34.64 -1.25 -6.85
CA LEU A 66 -33.57 -1.59 -7.77
C LEU A 66 -32.51 -0.47 -7.77
N PHE A 67 -32.92 0.78 -7.95
CA PHE A 67 -32.00 1.93 -7.96
C PHE A 67 -31.17 2.02 -6.67
N LEU A 68 -31.80 1.86 -5.50
CA LEU A 68 -31.11 1.86 -4.20
C LEU A 68 -30.12 0.70 -4.04
N SER A 69 -30.49 -0.51 -4.45
CA SER A 69 -29.60 -1.68 -4.40
C SER A 69 -28.38 -1.50 -5.32
N MET A 70 -28.57 -0.87 -6.48
CA MET A 70 -27.50 -0.58 -7.43
C MET A 70 -26.59 0.54 -6.91
N LEU A 71 -27.14 1.55 -6.23
CA LEU A 71 -26.36 2.61 -5.59
C LEU A 71 -25.39 2.02 -4.55
N ALA A 72 -25.86 1.05 -3.75
CA ALA A 72 -25.03 0.32 -2.80
C ALA A 72 -23.95 -0.54 -3.50
N GLY A 73 -24.29 -1.21 -4.61
CA GLY A 73 -23.31 -1.96 -5.41
C GLY A 73 -22.22 -1.09 -6.02
N LEU A 74 -22.58 0.07 -6.55
CA LEU A 74 -21.65 1.05 -7.11
C LEU A 74 -20.71 1.60 -6.03
N GLN A 75 -21.22 1.86 -4.83
CA GLN A 75 -20.39 2.26 -3.68
C GLN A 75 -19.32 1.20 -3.36
N GLY A 76 -19.69 -0.09 -3.35
CA GLY A 76 -18.74 -1.19 -3.16
C GLY A 76 -17.65 -1.24 -4.23
N ALA A 77 -18.01 -1.03 -5.50
CA ALA A 77 -17.04 -1.00 -6.59
C ALA A 77 -16.09 0.20 -6.50
N ILE A 78 -16.61 1.39 -6.19
CA ILE A 78 -15.79 2.60 -6.00
C ILE A 78 -14.81 2.42 -4.83
N LEU A 79 -15.28 1.83 -3.72
CA LEU A 79 -14.42 1.52 -2.58
C LEU A 79 -13.26 0.60 -2.98
N LEU A 80 -13.55 -0.42 -3.79
CA LEU A 80 -12.54 -1.37 -4.25
C LEU A 80 -11.51 -0.74 -5.21
N ILE A 81 -11.94 0.19 -6.06
CA ILE A 81 -11.03 0.98 -6.93
C ILE A 81 -10.14 1.89 -6.09
N ALA A 82 -10.73 2.58 -5.11
CA ALA A 82 -9.99 3.44 -4.19
C ALA A 82 -8.96 2.63 -3.41
N ALA A 83 -9.34 1.46 -2.87
CA ALA A 83 -8.43 0.55 -2.19
C ALA A 83 -7.27 0.12 -3.09
N LYS A 84 -7.54 -0.33 -4.32
CA LYS A 84 -6.49 -0.72 -5.28
C LYS A 84 -5.48 0.42 -5.55
N ARG A 85 -5.97 1.66 -5.67
CA ARG A 85 -5.10 2.82 -5.87
C ARG A 85 -4.25 3.12 -4.63
N GLN A 86 -4.84 3.02 -3.44
CA GLN A 86 -4.11 3.23 -2.18
C GLN A 86 -3.04 2.16 -1.98
N ASP A 87 -3.34 0.88 -2.26
CA ASP A 87 -2.37 -0.21 -2.19
C ASP A 87 -1.15 0.04 -3.09
N ALA A 88 -1.38 0.52 -4.33
CA ALA A 88 -0.31 0.82 -5.27
C ALA A 88 0.58 1.98 -4.78
N ILE A 89 -0.01 3.02 -4.20
CA ILE A 89 0.72 4.15 -3.61
C ILE A 89 1.53 3.67 -2.39
N ALA A 90 0.91 2.88 -1.51
CA ALA A 90 1.57 2.33 -0.33
C ALA A 90 2.77 1.44 -0.70
N ALA A 91 2.65 0.63 -1.75
CA ALA A 91 3.75 -0.18 -2.26
C ALA A 91 4.92 0.68 -2.79
N ALA A 92 4.61 1.74 -3.55
CA ALA A 92 5.63 2.66 -4.05
C ALA A 92 6.33 3.42 -2.90
N LEU A 93 5.57 3.87 -1.91
CA LEU A 93 6.12 4.53 -0.72
C LEU A 93 7.02 3.59 0.09
N ALA A 94 6.60 2.33 0.28
CA ALA A 94 7.40 1.33 0.98
C ALA A 94 8.74 1.06 0.28
N GLN A 95 8.76 1.05 -1.06
CA GLN A 95 10.00 0.92 -1.84
C GLN A 95 10.92 2.13 -1.64
N HIS A 96 10.37 3.34 -1.68
CA HIS A 96 11.14 4.56 -1.44
C HIS A 96 11.71 4.63 -0.01
N ASP A 97 10.91 4.26 0.99
CA ASP A 97 11.34 4.21 2.39
C ASP A 97 12.44 3.16 2.59
N TYR A 98 12.37 2.03 1.88
CA TYR A 98 13.42 1.02 1.89
C TYR A 98 14.75 1.56 1.34
N GLU A 99 14.71 2.25 0.20
CA GLU A 99 15.90 2.85 -0.42
C GLU A 99 16.52 3.95 0.47
N THR A 100 15.67 4.80 1.05
CA THR A 100 16.10 5.86 1.98
C THR A 100 16.75 5.25 3.23
N ASN A 101 16.15 4.20 3.80
CA ASN A 101 16.73 3.50 4.94
C ASN A 101 18.07 2.84 4.61
N LEU A 102 18.24 2.31 3.39
CA LEU A 102 19.51 1.73 2.96
C LEU A 102 20.60 2.81 2.81
N ALA A 103 20.24 3.98 2.26
CA ALA A 103 21.15 5.12 2.17
C ALA A 103 21.55 5.64 3.57
N ALA A 104 20.58 5.86 4.46
CA ALA A 104 20.83 6.27 5.84
C ALA A 104 21.72 5.26 6.58
N LYS A 105 21.51 3.96 6.35
CA LYS A 105 22.37 2.92 6.94
C LYS A 105 23.82 3.05 6.48
N ARG A 106 24.08 3.34 5.19
CA ARG A 106 25.44 3.55 4.68
C ARG A 106 26.10 4.77 5.32
N GLU A 107 25.38 5.89 5.41
CA GLU A 107 25.87 7.10 6.07
C GLU A 107 26.23 6.84 7.54
N ILE A 108 25.40 6.09 8.26
CA ILE A 108 25.69 5.69 9.65
C ILE A 108 26.94 4.80 9.73
N GLU A 109 27.11 3.85 8.80
CA GLU A 109 28.29 2.99 8.74
C GLU A 109 29.57 3.79 8.49
N GLU A 110 29.53 4.79 7.60
CA GLU A 110 30.63 5.73 7.35
C GLU A 110 30.96 6.58 8.59
N LEU A 111 29.95 7.16 9.25
CA LEU A 111 30.14 7.91 10.48
C LEU A 111 30.75 7.05 11.60
N MET A 112 30.33 5.79 11.73
CA MET A 112 30.90 4.85 12.70
C MET A 112 32.34 4.44 12.35
N ALA A 113 32.71 4.43 11.07
CA ALA A 113 34.09 4.18 10.65
C ALA A 113 34.99 5.36 11.04
N ILE A 114 34.56 6.59 10.73
CA ILE A 114 35.29 7.82 11.11
C ILE A 114 35.42 7.90 12.63
N ASN A 115 34.35 7.63 13.39
CA ASN A 115 34.41 7.67 14.85
C ASN A 115 35.40 6.65 15.43
N ARG A 116 35.47 5.45 14.84
CA ARG A 116 36.47 4.44 15.23
C ARG A 116 37.90 4.91 14.97
N GLU A 117 38.15 5.49 13.80
CA GLU A 117 39.46 6.05 13.45
C GLU A 117 39.87 7.18 14.41
N GLN A 118 38.94 8.08 14.75
CA GLN A 118 39.18 9.13 15.76
C GLN A 118 39.53 8.54 17.13
N LEU A 119 38.86 7.47 17.56
CA LEU A 119 39.16 6.81 18.83
C LEU A 119 40.55 6.15 18.83
N GLU A 120 40.99 5.61 17.70
CA GLU A 120 42.35 5.06 17.55
C GLU A 120 43.40 6.16 17.64
N ILE A 121 43.23 7.27 16.92
CA ILE A 121 44.13 8.43 17.01
C ILE A 121 44.22 8.95 18.44
N LEU A 122 43.09 9.08 19.14
CA LEU A 122 43.07 9.52 20.55
C LEU A 122 43.81 8.54 21.48
N ARG A 123 43.71 7.23 21.21
CA ARG A 123 44.45 6.21 21.97
C ARG A 123 45.95 6.32 21.72
N ASP A 124 46.36 6.52 20.48
CA ASP A 124 47.77 6.64 20.10
C ASP A 124 48.40 7.91 20.70
N LEU A 125 47.71 9.05 20.62
CA LEU A 125 48.15 10.31 21.26
C LEU A 125 48.33 10.14 22.77
N ARG A 126 47.38 9.45 23.42
CA ARG A 126 47.47 9.14 24.85
C ARG A 126 48.65 8.22 25.17
N ALA A 127 48.91 7.21 24.33
CA ALA A 127 50.04 6.30 24.49
C ALA A 127 51.40 7.00 24.33
N LEU A 128 51.46 8.04 23.50
CA LEU A 128 52.62 8.92 23.34
C LEU A 128 52.79 9.93 24.51
N GLY A 129 51.92 9.91 25.52
CA GLY A 129 51.98 10.81 26.67
C GLY A 129 51.49 12.23 26.38
N ILE A 130 50.90 12.48 25.21
CA ILE A 130 50.29 13.75 24.83
C ILE A 130 48.86 13.75 25.40
N ALA A 131 48.72 14.06 26.69
CA ALA A 131 47.42 14.29 27.28
C ALA A 131 46.85 15.62 26.76
N PRO A 132 45.56 15.70 26.38
CA PRO A 132 44.94 16.99 26.12
C PRO A 132 45.09 17.86 27.37
N ALA A 133 45.52 19.10 27.18
CA ALA A 133 45.62 20.09 28.25
C ALA A 133 44.31 20.04 29.04
N ALA A 134 44.41 19.76 30.35
CA ALA A 134 43.26 19.73 31.22
C ALA A 134 42.49 21.05 31.00
N PRO A 135 41.16 21.04 30.83
CA PRO A 135 40.42 22.27 30.70
C PRO A 135 40.73 23.11 31.95
N ASP A 136 41.31 24.29 31.74
CA ASP A 136 41.58 25.27 32.78
C ASP A 136 40.25 25.52 33.49
N ARG A 137 40.13 24.94 34.69
CA ARG A 137 38.93 25.09 35.51
C ARG A 137 38.99 26.50 36.10
N PRO A 138 37.97 27.35 35.91
CA PRO A 138 37.82 28.53 36.74
C PRO A 138 37.49 28.14 38.19
#